data_AF-A0A2E0QY83-F1
#
_entry.id   AF-A0A2E0QY83-F1
#
_cell.length_a   1.000
_cell.length_b   1.000
_cell.length_c   1.000
_cell.angle_alpha   90.00
_cell.angle_beta   90.00
_cell.angle_gamma   90.00
#
_symmetry.space_group_name_H-M   'P 1'
#
loop_
_entity.id
_entity.type
_entity.pdbx_description
1 polymer ?
#
loop_
_entity_poly.entity_id
_entity_poly.type
_entity_poly.pdbx_seq_one_letter_code
_entity_poly.pdbx_strand_id
1 'polypeptide(L)'
;MRKLILIFPIVALLSNTALERTLHAQDSTNFPTIGEVLRFDPAFDELIAEDAKIEVLTSGFIWAEGPVWVADASLEQGGYVLFSDIPNNRIVQWVEGRGAETWMKPSGYTGVEPYGSEPGCNGLLLDKKGQLISCEHGDRRISLLTKGGGKMTLADRYEGKRLNSPNDVCLGADGETLYFTDPPYGLPERWEDPRRELDFCGVYRLSPDGELTLMTEEMTRPNGIAFSPDFKTLYVAQSDPEAAIWKAFPVKEDGTLGESRVLHDATAAFKEGLPGLPDGLKVDAKGNLWATGPGGVYVFSPEGKLLGRISTGEKTANCGWGDDGSTLYLTADTYLCRIQTLTKGAGW
;
A
#
# COMPACT_ATOMS: atom_id res chain seq x y z
N MET A 1 -11.24 -78.11 33.67
CA MET A 1 -11.65 -76.78 34.16
C MET A 1 -10.60 -75.74 33.77
N ARG A 2 -10.84 -74.98 32.69
CA ARG A 2 -10.11 -73.74 32.38
C ARG A 2 -11.16 -72.74 31.89
N LYS A 3 -11.35 -71.66 32.66
CA LYS A 3 -12.27 -70.56 32.32
C LYS A 3 -11.55 -69.62 31.35
N LEU A 4 -12.19 -69.34 30.21
CA LEU A 4 -11.77 -68.33 29.26
C LEU A 4 -12.43 -67.00 29.64
N ILE A 5 -11.62 -65.98 29.92
CA ILE A 5 -12.06 -64.61 30.21
C ILE A 5 -12.24 -63.89 28.87
N LEU A 6 -13.45 -63.46 28.55
CA LEU A 6 -13.73 -62.55 27.43
C LEU A 6 -13.65 -61.11 27.94
N ILE A 7 -12.75 -60.31 27.35
CA ILE A 7 -12.66 -58.87 27.54
C ILE A 7 -13.42 -58.22 26.38
N PHE A 8 -14.46 -57.43 26.67
CA PHE A 8 -15.10 -56.53 25.71
C PHE A 8 -14.45 -55.14 25.80
N PRO A 9 -14.10 -54.47 24.69
CA PRO A 9 -13.68 -53.08 24.73
C PRO A 9 -14.90 -52.15 24.80
N ILE A 10 -14.83 -51.18 25.71
CA ILE A 10 -15.76 -50.06 25.83
C ILE A 10 -15.51 -49.12 24.65
N VAL A 11 -16.49 -48.92 23.78
CA VAL A 11 -16.48 -47.86 22.77
C VAL A 11 -16.91 -46.57 23.46
N ALA A 12 -15.97 -45.64 23.65
CA ALA A 12 -16.27 -44.29 24.08
C ALA A 12 -16.73 -43.46 22.88
N LEU A 13 -18.00 -43.05 22.86
CA LEU A 13 -18.49 -42.00 21.96
C LEU A 13 -17.87 -40.67 22.39
N LEU A 14 -16.94 -40.14 21.58
CA LEU A 14 -16.51 -38.75 21.68
C LEU A 14 -17.56 -37.87 20.99
N SER A 15 -18.31 -37.11 21.79
CA SER A 15 -19.19 -36.06 21.31
C SER A 15 -18.34 -34.90 20.77
N ASN A 16 -18.41 -34.65 19.46
CA ASN A 16 -17.91 -33.42 18.84
C ASN A 16 -18.77 -32.24 19.28
N THR A 17 -18.37 -31.55 20.36
CA THR A 17 -18.85 -30.20 20.62
C THR A 17 -18.06 -29.25 19.72
N ALA A 18 -18.69 -28.76 18.66
CA ALA A 18 -18.18 -27.64 17.89
C ALA A 18 -18.01 -26.45 18.84
N LEU A 19 -16.78 -25.99 19.04
CA LEU A 19 -16.55 -24.68 19.64
C LEU A 19 -17.08 -23.65 18.64
N GLU A 20 -18.21 -23.02 18.96
CA GLU A 20 -18.64 -21.81 18.28
C GLU A 20 -17.50 -20.78 18.44
N ARG A 21 -16.87 -20.41 17.32
CA ARG A 21 -16.03 -19.21 17.28
C ARG A 21 -16.96 -18.04 17.51
N THR A 22 -16.95 -17.47 18.71
CA THR A 22 -17.56 -16.18 18.97
C THR A 22 -16.83 -15.17 18.09
N LEU A 23 -17.44 -14.75 16.98
CA LEU A 23 -17.01 -13.59 16.22
C LEU A 23 -17.11 -12.39 17.18
N HIS A 24 -15.97 -11.90 17.65
CA HIS A 24 -15.94 -10.64 18.38
C HIS A 24 -16.28 -9.54 17.38
N ALA A 25 -17.51 -9.01 17.46
CA ALA A 25 -17.87 -7.80 16.74
C ALA A 25 -16.95 -6.66 17.20
N GLN A 26 -16.33 -5.97 16.26
CA GLN A 26 -15.55 -4.77 16.53
C GLN A 26 -16.52 -3.62 16.86
N ASP A 27 -16.20 -2.82 17.88
CA ASP A 27 -16.89 -1.55 18.11
C ASP A 27 -16.60 -0.60 16.94
N SER A 28 -17.63 -0.22 16.20
CA SER A 28 -17.57 0.70 15.06
C SER A 28 -17.94 2.14 15.42
N THR A 29 -18.27 2.42 16.68
CA THR A 29 -18.79 3.73 17.12
C THR A 29 -17.79 4.56 17.91
N ASN A 30 -16.80 3.92 18.54
CA ASN A 30 -15.82 4.61 19.38
C ASN A 30 -14.38 4.10 19.10
N PHE A 31 -13.86 4.42 17.92
CA PHE A 31 -12.46 4.16 17.63
C PHE A 31 -11.54 5.07 18.47
N PRO A 32 -10.43 4.54 19.03
CA PRO A 32 -9.40 5.38 19.62
C PRO A 32 -8.76 6.24 18.53
N THR A 33 -8.27 7.42 18.92
CA THR A 33 -7.69 8.38 17.97
C THR A 33 -6.22 8.62 18.26
N ILE A 34 -5.43 8.93 17.23
CA ILE A 34 -4.00 9.21 17.35
C ILE A 34 -3.63 10.52 16.68
N GLY A 35 -2.46 11.04 17.03
CA GLY A 35 -1.84 12.14 16.30
C GLY A 35 -2.62 13.44 16.31
N GLU A 36 -2.41 14.26 15.28
CA GLU A 36 -3.01 15.58 15.11
C GLU A 36 -3.04 16.02 13.63
N VAL A 37 -3.87 17.03 13.33
CA VAL A 37 -3.93 17.66 12.01
C VAL A 37 -3.26 19.03 12.09
N LEU A 38 -2.09 19.16 11.45
CA LEU A 38 -1.35 20.41 11.37
C LEU A 38 -1.79 21.21 10.15
N ARG A 39 -2.13 22.49 10.38
CA ARG A 39 -2.63 23.39 9.34
C ARG A 39 -1.60 24.48 9.08
N PHE A 40 -1.07 24.55 7.86
CA PHE A 40 -0.05 25.53 7.48
C PHE A 40 -0.61 26.63 6.56
N ASP A 41 -1.73 26.34 5.87
CA ASP A 41 -2.41 27.26 4.98
C ASP A 41 -3.94 27.17 5.14
N PRO A 42 -4.69 28.30 5.08
CA PRO A 42 -6.15 28.28 5.19
C PRO A 42 -6.87 27.44 4.11
N ALA A 43 -6.27 27.25 2.93
CA ALA A 43 -6.87 26.39 1.90
C ALA A 43 -7.01 24.93 2.36
N PHE A 44 -6.28 24.51 3.40
CA PHE A 44 -6.41 23.16 3.97
C PHE A 44 -7.77 22.92 4.65
N ASP A 45 -8.46 23.98 5.09
CA ASP A 45 -9.78 23.88 5.71
C ASP A 45 -10.87 23.46 4.71
N GLU A 46 -10.60 23.57 3.41
CA GLU A 46 -11.48 23.03 2.36
C GLU A 46 -11.28 21.52 2.12
N LEU A 47 -10.28 20.91 2.76
CA LEU A 47 -9.87 19.52 2.56
C LEU A 47 -10.08 18.66 3.81
N ILE A 48 -9.89 19.23 5.00
CA ILE A 48 -10.05 18.53 6.29
C ILE A 48 -10.81 19.43 7.27
N ALA A 49 -11.94 18.95 7.79
CA ALA A 49 -12.73 19.64 8.81
C ALA A 49 -11.91 19.87 10.10
N GLU A 50 -12.22 20.94 10.84
CA GLU A 50 -11.48 21.33 12.05
C GLU A 50 -11.45 20.24 13.12
N ASP A 51 -12.55 19.51 13.27
CA ASP A 51 -12.76 18.45 14.26
C ASP A 51 -12.46 17.04 13.74
N ALA A 52 -11.91 16.92 12.52
CA ALA A 52 -11.54 15.65 11.93
C ALA A 52 -10.49 14.92 12.80
N LYS A 53 -10.69 13.61 12.99
CA LYS A 53 -9.83 12.77 13.84
C LYS A 53 -9.23 11.63 13.02
N ILE A 54 -8.01 11.23 13.40
CA ILE A 54 -7.37 10.04 12.88
C ILE A 54 -7.80 8.86 13.76
N GLU A 55 -8.75 8.08 13.29
CA GLU A 55 -9.27 6.90 13.98
C GLU A 55 -8.36 5.70 13.74
N VAL A 56 -7.99 4.97 14.80
CA VAL A 56 -7.26 3.70 14.72
C VAL A 56 -8.26 2.57 14.60
N LEU A 57 -8.29 1.93 13.44
CA LEU A 57 -9.24 0.87 13.11
C LEU A 57 -8.78 -0.49 13.60
N THR A 58 -7.48 -0.77 13.55
CA THR A 58 -6.91 -2.04 14.03
C THR A 58 -5.40 -1.92 14.19
N SER A 59 -4.80 -2.82 14.95
CA SER A 59 -3.36 -2.86 15.22
C SER A 59 -2.79 -4.29 15.18
N GLY A 60 -1.46 -4.42 15.32
CA GLY A 60 -0.77 -5.70 15.48
C GLY A 60 -0.07 -6.20 14.21
N PHE A 61 0.15 -5.31 13.23
CA PHE A 61 0.98 -5.58 12.05
C PHE A 61 2.46 -5.31 12.36
N ILE A 62 3.37 -5.84 11.54
CA ILE A 62 4.79 -5.48 11.67
C ILE A 62 5.08 -4.25 10.79
N TRP A 63 4.52 -4.22 9.59
CA TRP A 63 4.59 -3.07 8.68
C TRP A 63 3.39 -3.11 7.74
N ALA A 64 2.39 -2.28 8.03
CA ALA A 64 1.18 -2.14 7.23
C ALA A 64 1.43 -1.24 5.99
N GLU A 65 0.97 -1.66 4.83
CA GLU A 65 1.30 -1.02 3.54
C GLU A 65 0.19 -1.14 2.49
N GLY A 66 0.28 -0.33 1.43
CA GLY A 66 -0.53 -0.45 0.21
C GLY A 66 -2.04 -0.64 0.43
N PRO A 67 -2.76 0.25 1.14
CA PRO A 67 -4.20 0.11 1.33
C PRO A 67 -4.95 0.36 0.02
N VAL A 68 -5.90 -0.52 -0.29
CA VAL A 68 -6.83 -0.37 -1.41
C VAL A 68 -8.25 -0.73 -0.98
N TRP A 69 -9.22 0.10 -1.36
CA TRP A 69 -10.63 -0.18 -1.11
C TRP A 69 -11.20 -1.15 -2.14
N VAL A 70 -11.97 -2.12 -1.68
CA VAL A 70 -12.73 -3.06 -2.51
C VAL A 70 -14.22 -2.87 -2.22
N ALA A 71 -14.96 -2.41 -3.22
CA ALA A 71 -16.41 -2.27 -3.11
C ALA A 71 -17.10 -3.65 -3.05
N ASP A 72 -18.01 -3.80 -2.10
CA ASP A 72 -18.83 -4.99 -1.91
C ASP A 72 -20.20 -4.56 -1.36
N ALA A 73 -21.20 -4.50 -2.26
CA ALA A 73 -22.55 -4.10 -1.91
C ALA A 73 -23.29 -5.08 -0.98
N SER A 74 -22.71 -6.25 -0.70
CA SER A 74 -23.25 -7.18 0.31
C SER A 74 -22.89 -6.78 1.75
N LEU A 75 -21.94 -5.86 1.92
CA LEU A 75 -21.53 -5.33 3.21
C LEU A 75 -22.28 -4.03 3.51
N GLU A 76 -22.62 -3.80 4.78
CA GLU A 76 -23.38 -2.62 5.22
C GLU A 76 -22.66 -1.31 4.89
N GLN A 77 -21.33 -1.28 5.01
CA GLN A 77 -20.48 -0.14 4.70
C GLN A 77 -20.06 -0.09 3.22
N GLY A 78 -20.60 -0.98 2.39
CA GLY A 78 -20.40 -0.97 0.94
C GLY A 78 -19.05 -1.51 0.45
N GLY A 79 -18.19 -2.02 1.34
CA GLY A 79 -16.91 -2.60 0.97
C GLY A 79 -15.99 -2.89 2.15
N TYR A 80 -14.70 -3.06 1.83
CA TYR A 80 -13.65 -3.37 2.78
C TYR A 80 -12.29 -2.85 2.29
N VAL A 81 -11.30 -2.78 3.19
CA VAL A 81 -9.93 -2.40 2.85
C VAL A 81 -9.06 -3.65 2.77
N LEU A 82 -8.30 -3.79 1.69
CA LEU A 82 -7.14 -4.68 1.63
C LEU A 82 -5.87 -3.88 1.86
N PHE A 83 -4.93 -4.43 2.60
CA PHE A 83 -3.61 -3.83 2.80
C PHE A 83 -2.59 -4.94 3.09
N SER A 84 -1.32 -4.67 2.83
CA SER A 84 -0.22 -5.61 3.01
C SER A 84 0.33 -5.55 4.44
N ASP A 85 0.72 -6.72 4.98
CA ASP A 85 1.57 -6.83 6.17
C ASP A 85 2.85 -7.56 5.75
N ILE A 86 3.78 -6.77 5.20
CA ILE A 86 4.86 -7.26 4.34
C ILE A 86 5.73 -8.32 5.04
N PRO A 87 6.19 -8.09 6.30
CA PRO A 87 7.05 -9.05 6.99
C PRO A 87 6.36 -10.38 7.27
N ASN A 88 5.03 -10.37 7.41
CA ASN A 88 4.23 -11.58 7.63
C ASN A 88 3.82 -12.32 6.34
N ASN A 89 4.25 -11.82 5.17
CA ASN A 89 3.94 -12.36 3.85
C ASN A 89 2.43 -12.58 3.63
N ARG A 90 1.62 -11.57 3.96
CA ARG A 90 0.17 -11.64 3.81
C ARG A 90 -0.46 -10.35 3.33
N ILE A 91 -1.64 -10.49 2.75
CA ILE A 91 -2.63 -9.40 2.60
C ILE A 91 -3.66 -9.57 3.71
N VAL A 92 -4.04 -8.46 4.33
CA VAL A 92 -5.04 -8.37 5.38
C VAL A 92 -6.30 -7.72 4.79
N GLN A 93 -7.46 -8.25 5.14
CA GLN A 93 -8.75 -7.63 4.89
C GLN A 93 -9.26 -7.03 6.20
N TRP A 94 -9.62 -5.76 6.19
CA TRP A 94 -10.36 -5.13 7.29
C TRP A 94 -11.77 -4.77 6.83
N VAL A 95 -12.76 -5.24 7.59
CA VAL A 95 -14.17 -4.90 7.39
C VAL A 95 -14.69 -4.28 8.67
N GLU A 96 -15.36 -3.12 8.55
CA GLU A 96 -15.97 -2.44 9.69
C GLU A 96 -16.95 -3.36 10.44
N GLY A 97 -16.94 -3.30 11.77
CA GLY A 97 -17.72 -4.18 12.63
C GLY A 97 -17.21 -5.63 12.73
N ARG A 98 -16.34 -6.10 11.82
CA ARG A 98 -15.70 -7.44 11.87
C ARG A 98 -14.23 -7.40 12.28
N GLY A 99 -13.50 -6.34 11.94
CA GLY A 99 -12.07 -6.22 12.20
C GLY A 99 -11.20 -6.80 11.09
N ALA A 100 -9.93 -7.05 11.42
CA ALA A 100 -8.90 -7.49 10.47
C ALA A 100 -8.69 -9.01 10.47
N GLU A 101 -8.64 -9.60 9.28
CA GLU A 101 -8.30 -11.01 9.07
C GLU A 101 -7.31 -11.22 7.92
N THR A 102 -6.60 -12.34 7.93
CA THR A 102 -5.70 -12.68 6.82
C THR A 102 -6.52 -13.08 5.61
N TRP A 103 -6.36 -12.34 4.52
CA TRP A 103 -7.08 -12.55 3.27
C TRP A 103 -6.32 -13.46 2.30
N MET A 104 -4.99 -13.28 2.20
CA MET A 104 -4.12 -14.10 1.36
C MET A 104 -2.77 -14.32 2.02
N LYS A 105 -2.27 -15.56 1.99
CA LYS A 105 -0.92 -15.95 2.42
C LYS A 105 -0.48 -17.23 1.69
N PRO A 106 0.72 -17.28 1.05
CA PRO A 106 1.67 -16.18 0.88
C PRO A 106 1.16 -15.10 -0.08
N SER A 107 1.53 -13.84 0.16
CA SER A 107 1.15 -12.72 -0.72
C SER A 107 2.25 -12.29 -1.69
N GLY A 108 3.52 -12.38 -1.28
CA GLY A 108 4.69 -12.16 -2.13
C GLY A 108 5.44 -13.46 -2.38
N TYR A 109 6.51 -13.69 -1.62
CA TYR A 109 7.44 -14.81 -1.76
C TYR A 109 6.74 -16.16 -1.69
N THR A 110 6.92 -16.97 -2.73
CA THR A 110 6.31 -18.31 -2.84
C THR A 110 7.27 -19.45 -2.55
N GLY A 111 8.55 -19.17 -2.30
CA GLY A 111 9.54 -20.18 -1.92
C GLY A 111 9.37 -20.71 -0.49
N VAL A 112 10.06 -21.81 -0.19
CA VAL A 112 9.93 -22.54 1.08
C VAL A 112 10.91 -22.11 2.17
N GLU A 113 12.03 -21.50 1.78
CA GLU A 113 13.06 -21.02 2.71
C GLU A 113 12.79 -19.58 3.17
N PRO A 114 13.31 -19.14 4.33
CA PRO A 114 13.30 -17.73 4.69
C PRO A 114 13.90 -16.87 3.56
N TYR A 115 13.16 -15.85 3.12
CA TYR A 115 13.62 -14.95 2.07
C TYR A 115 14.41 -13.77 2.65
N GLY A 116 13.74 -12.90 3.41
CA GLY A 116 14.30 -11.68 4.01
C GLY A 116 13.30 -11.02 4.97
N SER A 117 13.53 -9.76 5.33
CA SER A 117 12.66 -9.02 6.27
C SER A 117 11.30 -8.64 5.69
N GLU A 118 11.21 -8.49 4.37
CA GLU A 118 10.02 -8.00 3.67
C GLU A 118 9.61 -8.96 2.52
N PRO A 119 9.25 -10.22 2.82
CA PRO A 119 8.96 -11.22 1.79
C PRO A 119 7.60 -11.06 1.11
N GLY A 120 6.67 -10.30 1.69
CA GLY A 120 5.29 -10.15 1.21
C GLY A 120 5.15 -9.36 -0.10
N CYS A 121 3.90 -9.14 -0.50
CA CYS A 121 3.58 -8.04 -1.39
C CYS A 121 3.64 -6.71 -0.63
N ASN A 122 3.82 -5.62 -1.37
CA ASN A 122 3.79 -4.24 -0.88
C ASN A 122 2.56 -3.51 -1.45
N GLY A 123 2.74 -2.62 -2.43
CA GLY A 123 1.67 -1.86 -3.07
C GLY A 123 0.60 -2.76 -3.69
N LEU A 124 -0.65 -2.34 -3.50
CA LEU A 124 -1.85 -2.97 -4.03
C LEU A 124 -2.64 -1.99 -4.88
N LEU A 125 -3.26 -2.49 -5.94
CA LEU A 125 -4.08 -1.71 -6.86
C LEU A 125 -5.21 -2.58 -7.38
N LEU A 126 -6.38 -2.00 -7.64
CA LEU A 126 -7.43 -2.66 -8.42
C LEU A 126 -7.35 -2.18 -9.88
N ASP A 127 -7.37 -3.13 -10.81
CA ASP A 127 -7.58 -2.79 -12.22
C ASP A 127 -9.03 -2.35 -12.47
N LYS A 128 -9.33 -1.86 -13.68
CA LYS A 128 -10.70 -1.46 -14.09
C LYS A 128 -11.74 -2.59 -14.02
N LYS A 129 -11.31 -3.84 -13.90
CA LYS A 129 -12.17 -5.03 -13.78
C LYS A 129 -12.33 -5.46 -12.32
N GLY A 130 -11.76 -4.74 -11.36
CA GLY A 130 -11.77 -5.06 -9.94
C GLY A 130 -10.84 -6.21 -9.56
N GLN A 131 -9.87 -6.56 -10.41
CA GLN A 131 -8.85 -7.56 -10.11
C GLN A 131 -7.69 -6.93 -9.35
N LEU A 132 -7.17 -7.66 -8.37
CA LEU A 132 -6.07 -7.19 -7.54
C LEU A 132 -4.74 -7.33 -8.27
N ILE A 133 -4.05 -6.21 -8.45
CA ILE A 133 -2.65 -6.13 -8.84
C ILE A 133 -1.80 -5.97 -7.59
N SER A 134 -0.65 -6.64 -7.55
CA SER A 134 0.26 -6.60 -6.40
C SER A 134 1.71 -6.41 -6.83
N CYS A 135 2.40 -5.52 -6.13
CA CYS A 135 3.85 -5.40 -6.12
C CYS A 135 4.44 -6.47 -5.18
N GLU A 136 5.13 -7.48 -5.71
CA GLU A 136 5.65 -8.59 -4.90
C GLU A 136 7.15 -8.47 -4.67
N HIS A 137 7.57 -8.17 -3.44
CA HIS A 137 8.98 -8.10 -3.06
C HIS A 137 9.67 -9.46 -3.21
N GLY A 138 9.07 -10.50 -2.62
CA GLY A 138 9.61 -11.86 -2.58
C GLY A 138 9.92 -12.47 -3.95
N ASP A 139 8.91 -12.48 -4.81
CA ASP A 139 9.02 -13.06 -6.15
C ASP A 139 9.59 -12.06 -7.18
N ARG A 140 9.79 -10.79 -6.78
CA ARG A 140 10.35 -9.69 -7.58
C ARG A 140 9.57 -9.46 -8.86
N ARG A 141 8.26 -9.22 -8.72
CA ARG A 141 7.34 -9.06 -9.86
C ARG A 141 6.15 -8.16 -9.56
N ILE A 142 5.52 -7.68 -10.63
CA ILE A 142 4.12 -7.26 -10.63
C ILE A 142 3.27 -8.49 -10.96
N SER A 143 2.20 -8.71 -10.20
CA SER A 143 1.26 -9.80 -10.45
C SER A 143 -0.18 -9.34 -10.50
N LEU A 144 -1.04 -10.15 -11.11
CA LEU A 144 -2.49 -10.02 -11.16
C LEU A 144 -3.14 -11.26 -10.54
N LEU A 145 -4.05 -11.06 -9.59
CA LEU A 145 -4.89 -12.13 -9.06
C LEU A 145 -6.02 -12.45 -10.06
N THR A 146 -6.04 -13.68 -10.57
CA THR A 146 -6.99 -14.08 -11.60
C THR A 146 -8.38 -14.40 -11.02
N LYS A 147 -9.42 -14.21 -11.85
CA LYS A 147 -10.82 -14.57 -11.55
C LYS A 147 -10.97 -16.10 -11.48
N GLY A 148 -10.65 -16.68 -10.33
CA GLY A 148 -10.59 -18.13 -10.11
C GLY A 148 -9.53 -18.54 -9.08
N GLY A 149 -8.68 -17.60 -8.66
CA GLY A 149 -7.57 -17.84 -7.74
C GLY A 149 -6.26 -18.10 -8.47
N GLY A 150 -5.15 -17.87 -7.79
CA GLY A 150 -3.82 -17.92 -8.39
C GLY A 150 -3.40 -16.59 -9.03
N LYS A 151 -2.08 -16.39 -9.11
CA LYS A 151 -1.45 -15.12 -9.53
C LYS A 151 -0.78 -15.30 -10.88
N MET A 152 -1.04 -14.37 -11.80
CA MET A 152 -0.36 -14.27 -13.10
C MET A 152 0.74 -13.21 -12.99
N THR A 153 1.96 -13.52 -13.41
CA THR A 153 3.03 -12.53 -13.52
C THR A 153 2.72 -11.58 -14.68
N LEU A 154 2.74 -10.28 -14.42
CA LEU A 154 2.63 -9.23 -15.44
C LEU A 154 4.01 -8.74 -15.88
N ALA A 155 4.95 -8.57 -14.94
CA ALA A 155 6.35 -8.23 -15.22
C ALA A 155 7.26 -8.74 -14.10
N ASP A 156 8.37 -9.39 -14.44
CA ASP A 156 9.41 -9.84 -13.50
C ASP A 156 10.84 -9.53 -13.96
N ARG A 157 11.00 -9.01 -15.19
CA ARG A 157 12.30 -8.72 -15.82
C ARG A 157 12.26 -7.47 -16.67
N TYR A 158 13.38 -6.75 -16.68
CA TYR A 158 13.70 -5.68 -17.61
C TYR A 158 15.00 -6.03 -18.34
N GLU A 159 14.99 -6.03 -19.67
CA GLU A 159 16.17 -6.37 -20.51
C GLU A 159 16.84 -7.71 -20.10
N GLY A 160 16.04 -8.71 -19.75
CA GLY A 160 16.50 -10.03 -19.33
C GLY A 160 16.94 -10.15 -17.87
N LYS A 161 17.18 -9.03 -17.18
CA LYS A 161 17.52 -8.95 -15.76
C LYS A 161 16.29 -8.92 -14.89
N ARG A 162 16.31 -9.58 -13.73
CA ARG A 162 15.20 -9.52 -12.77
C ARG A 162 15.05 -8.11 -12.19
N LEU A 163 13.81 -7.65 -12.05
CA LEU A 163 13.46 -6.45 -11.28
C LEU A 163 14.04 -6.52 -9.86
N ASN A 164 14.31 -5.40 -9.20
CA ASN A 164 14.80 -5.37 -7.83
C ASN A 164 13.76 -5.98 -6.87
N SER A 165 12.69 -5.24 -6.61
CA SER A 165 11.53 -5.61 -5.80
C SER A 165 10.47 -4.53 -5.97
N PRO A 166 9.54 -4.67 -6.93
CA PRO A 166 8.51 -3.66 -7.19
C PRO A 166 7.78 -3.26 -5.92
N ASN A 167 7.54 -1.97 -5.72
CA ASN A 167 7.16 -1.42 -4.43
C ASN A 167 5.75 -0.80 -4.41
N ASP A 168 5.49 0.21 -5.26
CA ASP A 168 4.14 0.78 -5.43
C ASP A 168 3.77 0.89 -6.92
N VAL A 169 2.47 0.99 -7.22
CA VAL A 169 1.93 0.95 -8.59
C VAL A 169 0.69 1.83 -8.76
N CYS A 170 0.57 2.47 -9.91
CA CYS A 170 -0.63 3.22 -10.31
C CYS A 170 -1.02 2.95 -11.77
N LEU A 171 -2.25 3.34 -12.14
CA LEU A 171 -2.76 3.25 -13.50
C LEU A 171 -2.42 4.51 -14.31
N GLY A 172 -2.12 4.32 -15.59
CA GLY A 172 -2.08 5.39 -16.59
C GLY A 172 -3.47 5.86 -17.03
N ALA A 173 -3.50 6.85 -17.92
CA ALA A 173 -4.74 7.50 -18.37
C ALA A 173 -5.74 6.56 -19.06
N ASP A 174 -5.24 5.53 -19.75
CA ASP A 174 -6.05 4.49 -20.38
C ASP A 174 -6.67 3.53 -19.36
N GLY A 175 -6.22 3.56 -18.11
CA GLY A 175 -6.57 2.66 -17.02
C GLY A 175 -6.25 1.19 -17.25
N GLU A 176 -5.32 0.90 -18.14
CA GLU A 176 -4.80 -0.45 -18.41
C GLU A 176 -3.27 -0.50 -18.30
N THR A 177 -2.58 0.57 -18.72
CA THR A 177 -1.13 0.73 -18.55
C THR A 177 -0.78 0.90 -17.08
N LEU A 178 0.20 0.16 -16.59
CA LEU A 178 0.70 0.27 -15.21
C LEU A 178 1.97 1.12 -15.17
N TYR A 179 2.11 1.90 -14.11
CA TYR A 179 3.36 2.58 -13.76
C TYR A 179 3.77 2.15 -12.35
N PHE A 180 5.01 1.71 -12.17
CA PHE A 180 5.46 1.20 -10.87
C PHE A 180 6.90 1.58 -10.57
N THR A 181 7.26 1.51 -9.30
CA THR A 181 8.62 1.77 -8.80
C THR A 181 9.32 0.48 -8.40
N ASP A 182 10.63 0.42 -8.60
CA ASP A 182 11.44 -0.79 -8.37
C ASP A 182 12.69 -0.51 -7.50
N PRO A 183 12.51 -0.07 -6.23
CA PRO A 183 13.59 0.00 -5.25
C PRO A 183 13.97 -1.40 -4.74
N PRO A 184 15.10 -1.56 -4.03
CA PRO A 184 15.59 -2.87 -3.57
C PRO A 184 15.11 -3.26 -2.17
N TYR A 185 14.07 -2.62 -1.61
CA TYR A 185 13.67 -2.86 -0.20
C TYR A 185 13.33 -4.31 0.10
N GLY A 186 12.70 -4.97 -0.86
CA GLY A 186 12.31 -6.37 -0.78
C GLY A 186 13.47 -7.35 -0.90
N LEU A 187 14.66 -6.92 -1.35
CA LEU A 187 15.82 -7.80 -1.39
C LEU A 187 16.37 -8.03 0.03
N PRO A 188 16.72 -9.26 0.41
CA PRO A 188 17.13 -9.57 1.79
C PRO A 188 18.34 -8.78 2.31
N GLU A 189 19.33 -8.48 1.47
CA GLU A 189 20.45 -7.57 1.79
C GLU A 189 20.30 -6.20 1.11
N ARG A 190 19.08 -5.88 0.67
CA ARG A 190 18.70 -4.62 0.01
C ARG A 190 19.59 -4.31 -1.18
N TRP A 191 20.27 -3.16 -1.18
CA TRP A 191 21.12 -2.71 -2.28
C TRP A 191 22.37 -3.58 -2.45
N GLU A 192 22.90 -4.12 -1.35
CA GLU A 192 24.10 -4.96 -1.36
C GLU A 192 23.78 -6.43 -1.67
N ASP A 193 22.52 -6.76 -1.95
CA ASP A 193 22.11 -8.14 -2.19
C ASP A 193 22.77 -8.72 -3.45
N PRO A 194 23.48 -9.85 -3.35
CA PRO A 194 24.20 -10.43 -4.47
C PRO A 194 23.27 -10.98 -5.57
N ARG A 195 21.96 -11.12 -5.30
CA ARG A 195 20.96 -11.52 -6.31
C ARG A 195 20.38 -10.33 -7.08
N ARG A 196 20.73 -9.09 -6.72
CA ARG A 196 20.34 -7.91 -7.48
C ARG A 196 20.99 -7.95 -8.86
N GLU A 197 20.22 -7.68 -9.91
CA GLU A 197 20.70 -7.78 -11.30
C GLU A 197 20.73 -6.41 -12.01
N LEU A 198 19.94 -5.45 -11.54
CA LEU A 198 19.92 -4.06 -12.00
C LEU A 198 20.81 -3.21 -11.11
N ASP A 199 21.66 -2.37 -11.70
CA ASP A 199 22.61 -1.47 -11.04
C ASP A 199 21.99 -0.11 -10.67
N PHE A 200 20.68 0.05 -10.86
CA PHE A 200 19.89 1.24 -10.57
C PHE A 200 18.53 0.87 -9.95
N CYS A 201 17.77 1.88 -9.52
CA CYS A 201 16.35 1.77 -9.18
C CYS A 201 15.51 2.50 -10.23
N GLY A 202 14.49 1.85 -10.75
CA GLY A 202 13.72 2.37 -11.88
C GLY A 202 12.29 2.78 -11.52
N VAL A 203 11.75 3.69 -12.32
CA VAL A 203 10.31 3.85 -12.53
C VAL A 203 9.99 3.27 -13.90
N TYR A 204 9.03 2.36 -13.96
CA TYR A 204 8.68 1.63 -15.17
C TYR A 204 7.25 1.92 -15.62
N ARG A 205 7.03 1.78 -16.93
CA ARG A 205 5.71 1.71 -17.56
C ARG A 205 5.54 0.32 -18.16
N LEU A 206 4.47 -0.37 -17.82
CA LEU A 206 4.07 -1.65 -18.39
C LEU A 206 2.80 -1.46 -19.22
N SER A 207 2.90 -1.60 -20.53
CA SER A 207 1.76 -1.53 -21.43
C SER A 207 0.91 -2.81 -21.41
N PRO A 208 -0.35 -2.76 -21.87
CA PRO A 208 -1.24 -3.92 -21.87
C PRO A 208 -0.78 -5.11 -22.72
N ASP A 209 0.09 -4.89 -23.70
CA ASP A 209 0.72 -5.94 -24.51
C ASP A 209 1.96 -6.56 -23.86
N GLY A 210 2.36 -6.07 -22.68
CA GLY A 210 3.46 -6.61 -21.88
C GLY A 210 4.82 -5.95 -22.13
N GLU A 211 4.88 -4.85 -22.91
CA GLU A 211 6.13 -4.09 -23.06
C GLU A 211 6.45 -3.33 -21.78
N LEU A 212 7.65 -3.58 -21.24
CA LEU A 212 8.16 -2.88 -20.06
C LEU A 212 9.19 -1.82 -20.46
N THR A 213 8.82 -0.55 -20.31
CA THR A 213 9.67 0.61 -20.63
C THR A 213 10.24 1.21 -19.34
N LEU A 214 11.55 1.47 -19.28
CA LEU A 214 12.17 2.29 -18.23
C LEU A 214 11.85 3.77 -18.48
N MET A 215 11.17 4.40 -17.53
CA MET A 215 10.74 5.80 -17.64
C MET A 215 11.78 6.77 -17.06
N THR A 216 12.43 6.39 -15.96
CA THR A 216 13.55 7.11 -15.37
C THR A 216 14.30 6.22 -14.37
N GLU A 217 15.59 6.48 -14.19
CA GLU A 217 16.48 5.86 -13.19
C GLU A 217 17.17 6.92 -12.31
N GLU A 218 16.71 8.18 -12.35
CA GLU A 218 17.39 9.30 -11.68
C GLU A 218 17.26 9.32 -10.14
N MET A 219 16.46 8.40 -9.58
CA MET A 219 16.10 8.34 -8.16
C MET A 219 16.80 7.14 -7.50
N THR A 220 17.38 7.36 -6.32
CA THR A 220 18.13 6.31 -5.61
C THR A 220 17.21 5.28 -4.98
N ARG A 221 16.01 5.70 -4.54
CA ARG A 221 14.99 4.85 -3.93
C ARG A 221 13.56 5.35 -4.26
N PRO A 222 13.12 5.26 -5.53
CA PRO A 222 11.76 5.60 -5.92
C PRO A 222 10.76 4.72 -5.15
N ASN A 223 9.68 5.31 -4.66
CA ASN A 223 8.70 4.64 -3.81
C ASN A 223 7.26 4.91 -4.28
N GLY A 224 6.43 5.64 -3.55
CA GLY A 224 5.04 5.90 -3.94
C GLY A 224 4.92 6.63 -5.27
N ILE A 225 3.86 6.33 -6.02
CA ILE A 225 3.65 6.81 -7.39
C ILE A 225 2.18 7.10 -7.70
N ALA A 226 1.88 8.24 -8.33
CA ALA A 226 0.54 8.58 -8.81
C ALA A 226 0.58 9.70 -9.86
N PHE A 227 -0.45 9.74 -10.70
CA PHE A 227 -0.65 10.84 -11.64
C PHE A 227 -1.51 11.97 -11.04
N SER A 228 -1.30 13.19 -11.55
CA SER A 228 -2.31 14.26 -11.47
C SER A 228 -3.62 13.81 -12.16
N PRO A 229 -4.78 14.40 -11.84
CA PRO A 229 -6.06 13.95 -12.40
C PRO A 229 -6.15 14.07 -13.93
N ASP A 230 -5.39 15.01 -14.51
CA ASP A 230 -5.27 15.23 -15.94
C ASP A 230 -4.16 14.41 -16.61
N PHE A 231 -3.45 13.56 -15.85
CA PHE A 231 -2.34 12.71 -16.27
C PHE A 231 -1.15 13.47 -16.89
N LYS A 232 -1.05 14.78 -16.68
CA LYS A 232 0.07 15.60 -17.20
C LYS A 232 1.28 15.64 -16.28
N THR A 233 1.13 15.19 -15.04
CA THR A 233 2.21 15.10 -14.07
C THR A 233 2.22 13.73 -13.42
N LEU A 234 3.38 13.07 -13.42
CA LEU A 234 3.64 11.89 -12.60
C LEU A 234 4.39 12.33 -11.34
N TYR A 235 3.85 12.01 -10.16
CA TYR A 235 4.51 12.23 -8.89
C TYR A 235 5.19 10.95 -8.42
N VAL A 236 6.42 11.05 -7.92
CA VAL A 236 7.18 9.92 -7.37
C VAL A 236 7.85 10.34 -6.08
N ALA A 237 7.64 9.59 -4.99
CA ALA A 237 8.34 9.77 -3.73
C ALA A 237 9.73 9.11 -3.76
N GLN A 238 10.65 9.62 -2.93
CA GLN A 238 11.95 9.01 -2.69
C GLN A 238 12.17 8.78 -1.20
N SER A 239 12.31 7.51 -0.79
CA SER A 239 12.60 7.15 0.61
C SER A 239 14.10 6.89 0.82
N ASP A 240 14.90 7.91 0.48
CA ASP A 240 16.32 7.97 0.80
C ASP A 240 16.53 8.93 1.98
N PRO A 241 17.11 8.49 3.12
CA PRO A 241 17.46 9.36 4.25
C PRO A 241 18.27 10.62 3.91
N GLU A 242 19.07 10.58 2.84
CA GLU A 242 19.87 11.72 2.40
C GLU A 242 19.16 12.61 1.36
N ALA A 243 18.03 12.15 0.85
CA ALA A 243 17.21 12.88 -0.11
C ALA A 243 15.74 12.43 0.03
N ALA A 244 15.13 12.80 1.15
CA ALA A 244 13.75 12.50 1.49
C ALA A 244 12.84 13.50 0.78
N ILE A 245 12.59 13.26 -0.51
CA ILE A 245 11.95 14.19 -1.43
C ILE A 245 10.74 13.58 -2.14
N TRP A 246 9.88 14.46 -2.65
CA TRP A 246 8.91 14.11 -3.69
C TRP A 246 9.30 14.82 -4.99
N LYS A 247 9.24 14.12 -6.11
CA LYS A 247 9.48 14.67 -7.44
C LYS A 247 8.20 14.71 -8.26
N ALA A 248 8.13 15.70 -9.16
CA ALA A 248 7.09 15.82 -10.16
C ALA A 248 7.73 15.77 -11.55
N PHE A 249 7.19 14.92 -12.41
CA PHE A 249 7.64 14.70 -13.79
C PHE A 249 6.54 15.14 -14.75
N PRO A 250 6.79 16.11 -15.64
CA PRO A 250 5.89 16.39 -16.74
C PRO A 250 5.74 15.16 -17.63
N VAL A 251 4.52 14.82 -18.02
CA VAL A 251 4.23 13.72 -18.94
C VAL A 251 4.06 14.32 -20.33
N LYS A 252 4.87 13.86 -21.29
CA LYS A 252 4.81 14.32 -22.68
C LYS A 252 3.69 13.61 -23.44
N GLU A 253 3.35 14.14 -24.61
CA GLU A 253 2.30 13.57 -25.47
C GLU A 253 2.60 12.13 -25.92
N ASP A 254 3.88 11.75 -26.03
CA ASP A 254 4.32 10.38 -26.35
C ASP A 254 4.33 9.44 -25.12
N GLY A 255 3.91 9.93 -23.96
CA GLY A 255 3.89 9.20 -22.69
C GLY A 255 5.25 9.11 -21.99
N THR A 256 6.33 9.71 -22.55
CA THR A 256 7.63 9.81 -21.88
C THR A 256 7.64 10.91 -20.81
N LEU A 257 8.63 10.88 -19.93
CA LEU A 257 8.80 11.90 -18.89
C LEU A 257 9.68 13.06 -19.38
N GLY A 258 9.30 14.28 -19.00
CA GLY A 258 10.10 15.49 -19.12
C GLY A 258 11.11 15.64 -17.98
N GLU A 259 11.81 16.78 -17.97
CA GLU A 259 12.72 17.13 -16.88
C GLU A 259 11.94 17.23 -15.57
N SER A 260 12.41 16.50 -14.55
CA SER A 260 11.75 16.46 -13.26
C SER A 260 12.07 17.72 -12.44
N ARG A 261 11.24 17.96 -11.44
CA ARG A 261 11.52 18.94 -10.39
C ARG A 261 11.29 18.35 -9.02
N VAL A 262 12.07 18.78 -8.02
CA VAL A 262 11.76 18.53 -6.62
C VAL A 262 10.51 19.33 -6.26
N LEU A 263 9.45 18.64 -5.86
CA LEU A 263 8.21 19.25 -5.39
C LEU A 263 8.38 19.77 -3.97
N HIS A 264 8.95 18.95 -3.10
CA HIS A 264 9.25 19.28 -1.72
C HIS A 264 10.40 18.40 -1.20
N ASP A 265 11.20 18.96 -0.29
CA ASP A 265 12.31 18.28 0.38
C ASP A 265 12.06 18.26 1.89
N ALA A 266 11.79 17.07 2.44
CA ALA A 266 11.57 16.83 3.85
C ALA A 266 12.78 16.18 4.54
N THR A 267 13.97 16.22 3.92
CA THR A 267 15.20 15.66 4.51
C THR A 267 15.52 16.26 5.86
N ALA A 268 15.33 17.58 6.02
CA ALA A 268 15.49 18.25 7.31
C ALA A 268 14.52 17.72 8.35
N ALA A 269 13.23 17.58 8.00
CA ALA A 269 12.20 17.08 8.91
C ALA A 269 12.50 15.64 9.39
N PHE A 270 13.00 14.78 8.50
CA PHE A 270 13.48 13.44 8.86
C PHE A 270 14.70 13.51 9.80
N LYS A 271 15.72 14.32 9.46
CA LYS A 271 16.94 14.48 10.27
C LYS A 271 16.68 15.11 11.64
N GLU A 272 15.61 15.90 11.77
CA GLU A 272 15.12 16.45 13.03
C GLU A 272 14.33 15.43 13.87
N GLY A 273 14.12 14.21 13.36
CA GLY A 273 13.61 13.08 14.13
C GLY A 273 12.14 12.73 13.88
N LEU A 274 11.49 13.33 12.88
CA LEU A 274 10.14 12.90 12.52
C LEU A 274 10.15 11.50 11.89
N PRO A 275 9.23 10.61 12.29
CA PRO A 275 9.24 9.22 11.87
C PRO A 275 8.83 9.05 10.41
N GLY A 276 9.52 8.16 9.69
CA GLY A 276 9.16 7.79 8.32
C GLY A 276 9.89 8.61 7.27
N LEU A 277 9.71 8.21 6.01
CA LEU A 277 10.28 8.84 4.82
C LEU A 277 9.16 9.01 3.78
N PRO A 278 9.38 9.79 2.71
CA PRO A 278 8.45 9.84 1.59
C PRO A 278 8.19 8.45 1.02
N ASP A 279 6.95 7.98 1.14
CA ASP A 279 6.58 6.59 0.85
C ASP A 279 5.38 6.60 -0.12
N GLY A 280 4.26 5.96 0.19
CA GLY A 280 3.05 5.98 -0.61
C GLY A 280 2.39 7.35 -0.77
N LEU A 281 1.75 7.58 -1.92
CA LEU A 281 1.02 8.82 -2.23
C LEU A 281 -0.21 8.58 -3.08
N LYS A 282 -1.16 9.52 -3.01
CA LYS A 282 -2.39 9.57 -3.81
C LYS A 282 -2.77 11.01 -4.15
N VAL A 283 -3.69 11.19 -5.08
CA VAL A 283 -4.14 12.52 -5.53
C VAL A 283 -5.65 12.60 -5.40
N ASP A 284 -6.17 13.75 -4.96
CA ASP A 284 -7.60 13.99 -4.86
C ASP A 284 -8.21 14.54 -6.18
N ALA A 285 -9.53 14.60 -6.27
CA ALA A 285 -10.26 15.05 -7.45
C ALA A 285 -10.00 16.54 -7.79
N LYS A 286 -9.48 17.33 -6.84
CA LYS A 286 -9.09 18.73 -7.04
C LYS A 286 -7.63 18.87 -7.48
N GLY A 287 -6.87 17.77 -7.53
CA GLY A 287 -5.46 17.73 -7.90
C GLY A 287 -4.48 17.97 -6.74
N ASN A 288 -4.95 17.99 -5.49
CA ASN A 288 -4.04 18.04 -4.35
C ASN A 288 -3.32 16.70 -4.21
N LEU A 289 -2.02 16.74 -3.94
CA LEU A 289 -1.21 15.57 -3.66
C LEU A 289 -1.22 15.27 -2.17
N TRP A 290 -1.58 14.03 -1.81
CA TRP A 290 -1.61 13.51 -0.45
C TRP A 290 -0.53 12.45 -0.34
N ALA A 291 0.61 12.83 0.24
CA ALA A 291 1.81 12.01 0.19
C ALA A 291 2.34 11.76 1.60
N THR A 292 2.50 10.49 1.94
CA THR A 292 3.12 10.09 3.20
C THR A 292 4.60 10.49 3.21
N GLY A 293 5.10 10.89 4.39
CA GLY A 293 6.44 11.39 4.61
C GLY A 293 6.76 11.50 6.10
N PRO A 294 7.86 12.18 6.47
CA PRO A 294 8.27 12.33 7.86
C PRO A 294 7.17 12.92 8.76
N GLY A 295 6.63 12.10 9.66
CA GLY A 295 5.59 12.44 10.62
C GLY A 295 4.14 12.18 10.18
N GLY A 296 3.88 11.81 8.92
CA GLY A 296 2.52 11.50 8.45
C GLY A 296 2.25 11.90 6.99
N VAL A 297 1.02 12.29 6.67
CA VAL A 297 0.60 12.64 5.30
C VAL A 297 0.69 14.14 5.06
N TYR A 298 1.60 14.55 4.17
CA TYR A 298 1.71 15.91 3.67
C TYR A 298 0.66 16.14 2.59
N VAL A 299 0.00 17.30 2.62
CA VAL A 299 -0.99 17.68 1.61
C VAL A 299 -0.49 18.91 0.87
N PHE A 300 -0.26 18.74 -0.43
CA PHE A 300 0.21 19.80 -1.32
C PHE A 300 -0.89 20.22 -2.29
N SER A 301 -0.99 21.51 -2.59
CA SER A 301 -1.84 22.02 -3.66
C SER A 301 -1.37 21.49 -5.03
N PRO A 302 -2.19 21.58 -6.09
CA PRO A 302 -1.77 21.22 -7.45
C PRO A 302 -0.50 21.95 -7.91
N GLU A 303 -0.30 23.18 -7.42
CA GLU A 303 0.89 24.00 -7.69
C GLU A 303 2.11 23.58 -6.85
N GLY A 304 1.95 22.67 -5.89
CA GLY A 304 3.00 22.15 -5.03
C GLY A 304 3.19 22.91 -3.71
N LYS A 305 2.24 23.75 -3.31
CA LYS A 305 2.31 24.46 -2.02
C LYS A 305 1.90 23.51 -0.89
N LEU A 306 2.70 23.40 0.16
CA LEU A 306 2.35 22.64 1.36
C LEU A 306 1.18 23.33 2.10
N LEU A 307 0.05 22.64 2.23
CA LEU A 307 -1.18 23.15 2.86
C LEU A 307 -1.30 22.70 4.33
N GLY A 308 -0.93 21.46 4.61
CA GLY A 308 -1.08 20.86 5.93
C GLY A 308 -0.43 19.50 6.03
N ARG A 309 -0.50 18.90 7.23
CA ARG A 309 -0.04 17.54 7.48
C ARG A 309 -0.96 16.80 8.45
N ILE A 310 -1.44 15.63 8.05
CA ILE A 310 -2.09 14.67 8.96
C ILE A 310 -0.99 13.89 9.65
N SER A 311 -0.68 14.25 10.90
CA SER A 311 0.44 13.70 11.65
C SER A 311 -0.03 12.56 12.52
N THR A 312 0.35 11.32 12.24
CA THR A 312 -0.10 10.14 13.00
C THR A 312 0.72 9.92 14.27
N GLY A 313 1.92 10.50 14.36
CA GLY A 313 2.91 10.21 15.39
C GLY A 313 3.74 8.95 15.12
N GLU A 314 3.41 8.22 14.04
CA GLU A 314 4.03 6.97 13.63
C GLU A 314 4.63 7.10 12.23
N LYS A 315 5.44 6.11 11.83
CA LYS A 315 5.86 5.99 10.43
C LYS A 315 4.62 5.66 9.59
N THR A 316 4.22 6.55 8.69
CA THR A 316 3.07 6.32 7.82
C THR A 316 3.57 5.88 6.45
N ALA A 317 3.24 4.66 6.06
CA ALA A 317 3.77 4.03 4.85
C ALA A 317 2.95 4.40 3.61
N ASN A 318 1.63 4.41 3.71
CA ASN A 318 0.78 4.67 2.54
C ASN A 318 -0.60 5.19 2.91
N CYS A 319 -1.36 5.61 1.91
CA CYS A 319 -2.73 6.05 2.04
C CYS A 319 -3.58 5.68 0.81
N GLY A 320 -4.89 5.61 0.99
CA GLY A 320 -5.84 5.28 -0.06
C GLY A 320 -7.27 5.68 0.30
N TRP A 321 -8.03 6.19 -0.66
CA TRP A 321 -9.44 6.49 -0.43
C TRP A 321 -10.31 5.24 -0.51
N GLY A 322 -11.39 5.24 0.29
CA GLY A 322 -12.42 4.21 0.29
C GLY A 322 -13.80 4.77 0.63
N ASP A 323 -14.73 3.87 0.95
CA ASP A 323 -16.15 4.15 1.17
C ASP A 323 -16.82 4.76 -0.06
N ASP A 324 -17.27 6.02 0.01
CA ASP A 324 -17.80 6.80 -1.11
C ASP A 324 -16.72 7.71 -1.75
N GLY A 325 -15.47 7.50 -1.38
CA GLY A 325 -14.33 8.30 -1.79
C GLY A 325 -13.98 9.46 -0.86
N SER A 326 -14.74 9.73 0.22
CA SER A 326 -14.40 10.80 1.19
C SER A 326 -13.58 10.35 2.39
N THR A 327 -13.38 9.04 2.58
CA THR A 327 -12.60 8.49 3.71
C THR A 327 -11.20 8.16 3.24
N LEU A 328 -10.18 8.77 3.85
CA LEU A 328 -8.78 8.44 3.61
C LEU A 328 -8.29 7.42 4.64
N TYR A 329 -7.99 6.21 4.17
CA TYR A 329 -7.35 5.17 4.95
C TYR A 329 -5.83 5.36 4.94
N LEU A 330 -5.18 5.08 6.08
CA LEU A 330 -3.75 5.26 6.31
C LEU A 330 -3.18 3.95 6.85
N THR A 331 -2.06 3.49 6.29
CA THR A 331 -1.26 2.44 6.92
C THR A 331 -0.11 3.08 7.68
N ALA A 332 -0.17 3.01 9.01
CA ALA A 332 0.76 3.69 9.91
C ALA A 332 1.47 2.67 10.80
N ASP A 333 2.65 2.22 10.38
CA ASP A 333 3.50 1.24 11.06
C ASP A 333 2.73 -0.04 11.42
N THR A 334 2.33 -0.18 12.69
CA THR A 334 1.57 -1.34 13.18
C THR A 334 0.05 -1.19 13.10
N TYR A 335 -0.45 -0.10 12.51
CA TYR A 335 -1.86 0.30 12.51
C TYR A 335 -2.45 0.44 11.10
N LEU A 336 -3.75 0.15 11.01
CA LEU A 336 -4.62 0.73 9.98
C LEU A 336 -5.46 1.83 10.64
N CYS A 337 -5.45 3.01 10.04
CA CYS A 337 -6.20 4.18 10.49
C CYS A 337 -7.09 4.74 9.38
N ARG A 338 -8.02 5.63 9.73
CA ARG A 338 -8.75 6.46 8.77
C ARG A 338 -8.94 7.88 9.26
N ILE A 339 -9.19 8.79 8.33
CA ILE A 339 -9.65 10.15 8.60
C ILE A 339 -10.68 10.57 7.54
N GLN A 340 -11.72 11.27 7.97
CA GLN A 340 -12.71 11.84 7.06
C GLN A 340 -12.16 13.09 6.36
N THR A 341 -12.41 13.18 5.06
CA THR A 341 -11.97 14.29 4.21
C THR A 341 -13.16 15.01 3.60
N LEU A 342 -12.98 16.30 3.29
CA LEU A 342 -13.95 17.15 2.60
C LEU A 342 -13.76 17.15 1.07
N THR A 343 -12.81 16.35 0.59
CA THR A 343 -12.53 16.11 -0.83
C THR A 343 -12.85 14.65 -1.16
N LYS A 344 -12.68 14.25 -2.42
CA LYS A 344 -12.72 12.85 -2.82
C LYS A 344 -11.43 12.45 -3.50
N GLY A 345 -11.03 11.19 -3.37
CA GLY A 345 -9.92 10.65 -4.17
C GLY A 345 -10.16 10.82 -5.67
N ALA A 346 -9.12 11.02 -6.46
CA ALA A 346 -9.26 11.06 -7.91
C ALA A 346 -9.84 9.72 -8.43
N GLY A 347 -10.85 9.80 -9.31
CA GLY A 347 -11.51 8.62 -9.90
C GLY A 347 -12.70 8.05 -9.11
N TRP A 348 -13.14 8.74 -8.05
CA TRP A 348 -14.34 8.41 -7.27
C TRP A 348 -15.60 9.15 -7.70
#